data_AF-A0A6A7LDR9-F1
#
_entry.id   AF-A0A6A7LDR9-F1
#
_cell.length_a   1.000
_cell.length_b   1.000
_cell.length_c   1.000
_cell.angle_alpha   90.00
_cell.angle_beta   90.00
_cell.angle_gamma   90.00
#
_symmetry.space_group_name_H-M   'P 1'
#
loop_
_entity.id
_entity.type
_entity.pdbx_description
1 polymer ?
#
loop_
_entity_poly.entity_id
_entity_poly.type
_entity_poly.pdbx_seq_one_letter_code
_entity_poly.pdbx_strand_id
1 'polypeptide(L)'
;MVDNRIYSTDQEIPGIIVNIISKDTRDEIPLSSPSTSSTYTIGGRSGIGLFDFAIDKPGIYELSASYPVAEGQQGEQTQDIVLAVIHSSVMEHIFGSIMGTVAGAMAIVFVPFAVGITFIIIIFLKRRKARTRITA
;
A
#
# COMPACT_ATOMS: atom_id res chain seq x y z
N MET A 1 -10.38 1.82 -18.61
CA MET A 1 -10.82 2.67 -19.73
C MET A 1 -9.80 3.76 -20.02
N VAL A 2 -8.77 3.43 -20.79
CA VAL A 2 -8.01 4.44 -21.55
C VAL A 2 -8.63 4.43 -22.95
N ASP A 3 -8.93 5.59 -23.52
CA ASP A 3 -9.50 5.73 -24.87
C ASP A 3 -10.68 4.79 -25.16
N ASN A 4 -11.59 4.65 -24.19
CA ASN A 4 -12.79 3.83 -24.30
C ASN A 4 -12.54 2.31 -24.50
N ARG A 5 -11.35 1.82 -24.17
CA ARG A 5 -10.98 0.38 -24.20
C ARG A 5 -10.74 -0.19 -22.80
N ILE A 6 -11.22 -1.41 -22.58
CA ILE A 6 -10.97 -2.19 -21.35
C ILE A 6 -9.81 -3.14 -21.65
N TYR A 7 -8.76 -3.06 -20.82
CA TYR A 7 -7.58 -3.89 -20.92
C TYR A 7 -7.60 -4.85 -19.72
N SER A 8 -7.57 -6.15 -19.98
CA SER A 8 -7.44 -7.22 -18.99
C SER A 8 -6.48 -8.25 -19.59
N THR A 9 -5.47 -8.67 -18.83
CA THR A 9 -4.47 -9.62 -19.31
C THR A 9 -4.63 -10.93 -18.53
N ASP A 10 -5.27 -11.93 -19.15
CA ASP A 10 -5.41 -13.28 -18.58
C ASP A 10 -4.27 -14.21 -19.04
N GLN A 11 -3.32 -13.71 -19.84
CA GLN A 11 -2.20 -14.45 -20.42
C GLN A 11 -0.84 -13.98 -19.87
N GLU A 12 0.13 -14.90 -19.86
CA GLU A 12 1.52 -14.68 -19.48
C GLU A 12 2.15 -13.63 -20.42
N ILE A 13 2.39 -12.44 -19.87
CA ILE A 13 2.89 -11.30 -20.65
C ILE A 13 4.39 -11.52 -20.93
N PRO A 14 4.84 -11.53 -22.20
CA PRO A 14 6.26 -11.51 -22.53
C PRO A 14 6.93 -10.37 -21.76
N GLY A 15 8.01 -10.66 -21.03
CA GLY A 15 8.56 -9.75 -20.02
C GLY A 15 8.71 -8.32 -20.53
N ILE A 16 7.86 -7.41 -20.06
CA ILE A 16 7.90 -5.99 -20.45
C ILE A 16 9.21 -5.40 -19.95
N ILE A 17 9.93 -4.70 -20.84
CA ILE A 17 11.08 -3.89 -20.47
C ILE A 17 10.56 -2.50 -20.12
N VAL A 18 10.88 -2.02 -18.93
CA VAL A 18 10.47 -0.69 -18.43
C VAL A 18 11.72 0.07 -18.03
N ASN A 19 11.81 1.35 -18.42
CA ASN A 19 12.92 2.23 -18.05
C ASN A 19 12.38 3.58 -17.57
N ILE A 20 13.08 4.20 -16.61
CA ILE A 20 12.80 5.55 -16.14
C ILE A 20 14.08 6.38 -16.26
N ILE A 21 13.99 7.53 -16.93
CA ILE A 21 15.14 8.42 -17.17
C ILE A 21 14.81 9.82 -16.70
N SER A 22 15.74 10.45 -15.97
CA SER A 22 15.69 11.87 -15.62
C SER A 22 15.88 12.73 -16.86
N LYS A 23 14.96 13.65 -17.18
CA LYS A 23 15.14 14.55 -18.32
C LYS A 23 16.23 15.59 -18.11
N ASP A 24 16.51 15.92 -16.86
CA ASP A 24 17.49 16.95 -16.50
C ASP A 24 18.91 16.40 -16.51
N THR A 25 19.14 15.23 -15.92
CA THR A 25 20.48 14.64 -15.79
C THR A 25 20.77 13.56 -16.82
N ARG A 26 19.73 13.01 -17.47
CA ARG A 26 19.79 11.80 -18.31
C ARG A 26 20.23 10.53 -17.56
N ASP A 27 20.21 10.56 -16.24
CA ASP A 27 20.47 9.38 -15.43
C ASP A 27 19.27 8.44 -15.45
N GLU A 28 19.57 7.14 -15.49
CA GLU A 28 18.58 6.08 -15.35
C GLU A 28 18.23 5.87 -13.87
N ILE A 29 16.94 5.72 -13.59
CA ILE A 29 16.43 5.43 -12.26
C ILE A 29 16.27 3.91 -12.12
N PRO A 30 16.97 3.27 -11.15
CA PRO A 30 16.91 1.84 -11.00
C PRO A 30 15.51 1.38 -10.59
N LEU A 31 15.03 0.34 -11.27
CA LEU A 31 13.80 -0.36 -10.92
C LEU A 31 14.12 -1.55 -10.02
N SER A 32 13.28 -1.79 -9.02
CA SER A 32 13.36 -2.96 -8.15
C SER A 32 12.09 -3.79 -8.23
N SER A 33 12.19 -5.08 -7.90
CA SER A 33 11.01 -5.92 -7.70
C SER A 33 10.13 -5.34 -6.59
N PRO A 34 8.80 -5.39 -6.74
CA PRO A 34 7.89 -4.79 -5.77
C PRO A 34 8.02 -5.48 -4.43
N SER A 35 8.14 -4.70 -3.35
CA SER A 35 8.29 -5.27 -1.99
C SER A 35 7.01 -5.96 -1.50
N THR A 36 5.89 -5.73 -2.15
CA THR A 36 4.58 -6.31 -1.84
C THR A 36 3.85 -6.58 -3.15
N SER A 37 3.26 -7.77 -3.27
CA SER A 37 2.35 -8.07 -4.39
C SER A 37 1.17 -7.09 -4.34
N SER A 38 1.20 -6.07 -5.19
CA SER A 38 0.17 -5.04 -5.24
C SER A 38 -0.75 -5.35 -6.40
N THR A 39 -1.96 -5.84 -6.11
CA THR A 39 -3.04 -5.85 -7.09
C THR A 39 -3.93 -4.65 -6.80
N TYR A 40 -4.04 -3.73 -7.74
CA TYR A 40 -4.94 -2.59 -7.59
C TYR A 40 -6.23 -2.85 -8.36
N THR A 41 -7.35 -2.46 -7.77
CA THR A 41 -8.65 -2.37 -8.44
C THR A 41 -9.20 -0.97 -8.24
N ILE A 42 -9.04 -0.09 -9.24
CA ILE A 42 -9.46 1.32 -9.15
C ILE A 42 -10.38 1.65 -10.32
N GLY A 43 -11.60 2.09 -10.04
CA GLY A 43 -12.57 2.50 -11.07
C GLY A 43 -12.87 1.41 -12.11
N GLY A 44 -12.93 0.14 -11.68
CA GLY A 44 -13.16 -1.02 -12.56
C GLY A 44 -11.94 -1.44 -13.37
N ARG A 45 -10.75 -0.92 -13.06
CA ARG A 45 -9.47 -1.35 -13.66
C ARG A 45 -8.72 -2.21 -12.65
N SER A 46 -8.30 -3.39 -13.06
CA SER A 46 -7.45 -4.27 -12.25
C SER A 46 -6.05 -4.34 -12.87
N GLY A 47 -5.01 -4.32 -12.04
CA GLY A 47 -3.63 -4.48 -12.51
C GLY A 47 -2.71 -4.96 -11.41
N ILE A 48 -1.51 -5.39 -11.79
CA ILE A 48 -0.47 -5.87 -10.89
C ILE A 48 0.70 -4.88 -10.87
N GLY A 49 1.27 -4.67 -9.68
CA GLY A 49 2.54 -3.95 -9.52
C GLY A 49 3.67 -4.82 -10.04
N LEU A 50 4.42 -4.30 -11.01
CA LEU A 50 5.56 -4.99 -11.63
C LEU A 50 6.91 -4.51 -11.11
N PHE A 51 7.02 -3.22 -10.77
CA PHE A 51 8.26 -2.57 -10.36
C PHE A 51 7.99 -1.48 -9.32
N ASP A 52 8.92 -1.34 -8.38
CA ASP A 52 9.04 -0.19 -7.48
C ASP A 52 10.25 0.66 -7.91
N PHE A 53 10.19 1.96 -7.66
CA PHE A 53 11.29 2.89 -7.90
C PHE A 53 11.20 4.07 -6.92
N ALA A 54 12.34 4.73 -6.68
CA ALA A 54 12.44 5.90 -5.81
C ALA A 54 12.94 7.10 -6.59
N ILE A 55 12.31 8.26 -6.35
CA ILE A 55 12.72 9.55 -6.89
C ILE A 55 13.07 10.46 -5.71
N ASP A 56 14.37 10.69 -5.49
CA ASP A 56 14.85 11.50 -4.37
C ASP A 56 14.84 13.00 -4.67
N LYS A 57 14.86 13.37 -5.95
CA LYS A 57 14.91 14.77 -6.41
C LYS A 57 13.65 15.10 -7.22
N PRO A 58 12.95 16.19 -6.91
CA PRO A 58 11.85 16.63 -7.76
C PRO A 58 12.37 17.03 -9.14
N GLY A 59 11.66 16.63 -10.19
CA GLY A 59 12.07 16.87 -11.57
C GLY A 59 11.14 16.21 -12.58
N ILE A 60 11.50 16.28 -13.86
CA ILE A 60 10.75 15.63 -14.94
C ILE A 60 11.44 14.31 -15.30
N TYR A 61 10.66 13.23 -15.27
CA TYR A 61 11.11 11.89 -15.59
C TYR A 61 10.33 11.33 -16.77
N GLU A 62 11.02 10.58 -17.62
CA GLU A 62 10.42 9.86 -18.74
C GLU A 62 10.33 8.38 -18.38
N LEU A 63 9.10 7.86 -18.32
CA LEU A 63 8.80 6.45 -18.17
C LEU A 63 8.51 5.88 -19.56
N SER A 64 9.27 4.86 -19.95
CA SER A 64 9.07 4.14 -21.22
C SER A 64 8.92 2.64 -20.96
N ALA A 65 8.15 1.97 -21.82
CA ALA A 65 8.00 0.53 -21.80
C ALA A 65 7.94 -0.05 -23.21
N SER A 66 8.48 -1.26 -23.38
CA SER A 66 8.49 -1.97 -24.65
C SER A 66 8.42 -3.48 -24.44
N TYR A 67 7.77 -4.18 -25.37
CA TYR A 67 7.90 -5.63 -25.46
C TYR A 67 9.23 -6.03 -26.11
N PRO A 68 9.89 -7.09 -25.64
CA PRO A 68 11.06 -7.63 -26.31
C PRO A 68 10.64 -8.15 -27.69
N VAL A 69 11.44 -7.83 -28.70
CA VAL A 69 11.22 -8.35 -30.06
C VAL A 69 11.49 -9.85 -30.03
N ALA A 70 10.47 -10.67 -30.27
CA ALA A 70 10.64 -12.12 -30.34
C ALA A 70 11.47 -12.48 -31.58
N GLU A 71 12.45 -13.37 -31.42
CA GLU A 71 13.28 -13.88 -32.52
C GLU A 71 12.39 -14.46 -33.62
N GLY A 72 12.44 -13.86 -34.83
CA GLY A 72 11.73 -14.32 -36.01
C GLY A 72 10.43 -13.56 -36.36
N GLN A 73 10.03 -12.54 -35.60
CA GLN A 73 8.86 -11.72 -35.93
C GLN A 73 9.27 -10.33 -36.44
N GLN A 74 9.33 -10.18 -37.77
CA GLN A 74 9.44 -8.88 -38.47
C GLN A 74 8.07 -8.18 -38.58
N GLY A 75 7.35 -8.08 -37.47
CA GLY A 75 6.12 -7.33 -37.39
C GLY A 75 6.09 -6.63 -36.05
N GLU A 76 6.05 -5.29 -36.07
CA GLU A 76 5.77 -4.46 -34.90
C GLU A 76 4.48 -4.98 -34.26
N GLN A 77 4.59 -5.81 -33.23
CA GLN A 77 3.48 -6.07 -32.33
C GLN A 77 3.30 -4.79 -31.53
N THR A 78 2.57 -3.85 -32.12
CA THR A 78 2.02 -2.67 -31.46
C THR A 78 0.92 -3.12 -30.51
N GLN A 79 1.28 -3.86 -29.47
CA GLN A 79 0.42 -4.07 -28.33
C GLN A 79 0.49 -2.79 -27.49
N ASP A 80 -0.65 -2.15 -27.25
CA ASP A 80 -0.73 -0.96 -26.43
C ASP A 80 -0.35 -1.31 -24.98
N ILE A 81 0.74 -0.73 -24.47
CA ILE A 81 1.16 -0.89 -23.08
C ILE A 81 0.51 0.21 -22.25
N VAL A 82 -0.36 -0.17 -21.31
CA VAL A 82 -0.95 0.76 -20.35
C VAL A 82 -0.19 0.68 -19.03
N LEU A 83 0.55 1.74 -18.71
CA LEU A 83 1.27 1.87 -17.45
C LEU A 83 0.45 2.67 -16.44
N ALA A 84 0.44 2.23 -15.19
CA ALA A 84 -0.13 2.97 -14.07
C ALA A 84 0.98 3.25 -13.06
N VAL A 85 1.11 4.51 -12.65
CA VAL A 85 2.05 4.93 -11.60
C VAL A 85 1.25 5.23 -10.35
N ILE A 86 1.57 4.53 -9.26
CA ILE A 86 0.91 4.68 -7.96
C ILE A 86 1.95 5.17 -6.96
N HIS A 87 1.66 6.28 -6.29
CA HIS A 87 2.53 6.78 -5.24
C HIS A 87 2.25 6.03 -3.92
N SER A 88 3.25 5.36 -3.37
CA SER A 88 3.14 4.51 -2.18
C SER A 88 2.62 5.26 -0.96
N SER A 89 2.90 6.57 -0.83
CA SER A 89 2.43 7.35 0.33
C SER A 89 0.91 7.44 0.42
N VAL A 90 0.19 7.34 -0.71
CA VAL A 90 -1.28 7.36 -0.70
C VAL A 90 -1.81 6.11 -0.02
N MET A 91 -1.18 4.95 -0.27
CA MET A 91 -1.55 3.70 0.38
C MET A 91 -1.20 3.73 1.86
N GLU A 92 0.00 4.19 2.22
CA GLU A 92 0.44 4.24 3.62
C GLU A 92 -0.46 5.14 4.47
N HIS A 93 -0.89 6.30 3.95
CA HIS A 93 -1.84 7.16 4.63
C HIS A 93 -3.23 6.53 4.78
N ILE A 94 -3.71 5.80 3.78
CA ILE A 94 -5.00 5.11 3.84
C ILE A 94 -4.95 3.98 4.88
N PHE A 95 -3.93 3.12 4.84
CA PHE A 95 -3.78 2.02 5.80
C PHE A 95 -3.57 2.53 7.23
N GLY A 96 -2.75 3.57 7.41
CA GLY A 96 -2.54 4.21 8.71
C GLY A 96 -3.83 4.81 9.28
N SER A 97 -4.63 5.47 8.43
CA SER A 97 -5.90 6.07 8.84
C SER A 97 -6.94 5.00 9.21
N ILE A 98 -7.01 3.91 8.45
CA ILE A 98 -7.91 2.78 8.74
C ILE A 98 -7.50 2.11 10.05
N MET A 99 -6.22 1.79 10.23
CA MET A 99 -5.74 1.16 11.46
C MET A 99 -5.94 2.04 12.69
N GLY A 100 -5.67 3.35 12.57
CA GLY A 100 -5.95 4.30 13.63
C GLY A 100 -7.43 4.37 14.01
N THR A 101 -8.32 4.34 12.99
CA THR A 101 -9.77 4.34 13.21
C THR A 101 -10.24 3.07 13.91
N VAL A 102 -9.77 1.90 13.46
CA VAL A 102 -10.13 0.60 14.07
C VAL A 102 -9.59 0.50 15.49
N ALA A 103 -8.33 0.86 15.72
CA ALA A 103 -7.72 0.85 17.06
C ALA A 103 -8.44 1.82 18.01
N GLY A 104 -8.80 3.01 17.53
CA GLY A 104 -9.58 3.99 18.29
C GLY A 104 -10.96 3.45 18.68
N ALA A 105 -11.67 2.83 17.74
CA ALA A 105 -12.97 2.21 18.00
C ALA A 105 -12.87 1.09 19.05
N MET A 106 -11.84 0.23 18.96
CA MET A 106 -11.61 -0.80 19.96
C MET A 106 -11.28 -0.20 21.33
N ALA A 107 -10.45 0.84 21.39
CA ALA A 107 -10.11 1.51 22.64
C ALA A 107 -11.36 2.04 23.37
N ILE A 108 -12.33 2.60 22.64
CA ILE A 108 -13.60 3.07 23.23
C ILE A 108 -14.35 1.93 23.92
N VAL A 109 -14.30 0.71 23.38
CA VAL A 109 -14.95 -0.46 23.99
C VAL A 109 -14.20 -0.94 25.24
N PHE A 110 -12.86 -0.97 25.22
CA PHE A 110 -12.07 -1.55 26.31
C PHE A 110 -11.80 -0.60 27.48
N VAL A 111 -11.75 0.72 27.24
CA VAL A 111 -11.50 1.74 28.27
C VAL A 111 -12.49 1.65 29.45
N PRO A 112 -13.83 1.55 29.23
CA PRO A 112 -14.79 1.43 30.33
C PRO A 112 -14.57 0.18 31.19
N PHE A 113 -14.19 -0.96 30.59
CA PHE A 113 -13.91 -2.18 31.33
C PHE A 113 -12.69 -2.04 32.22
N ALA A 114 -11.60 -1.46 31.70
CA ALA A 114 -10.39 -1.20 32.48
C ALA A 114 -10.68 -0.26 33.67
N VAL A 115 -11.47 0.79 33.44
CA VAL A 115 -11.91 1.72 34.49
C VAL A 115 -12.77 0.99 35.54
N GLY A 116 -13.74 0.17 35.11
CA GLY A 116 -14.59 -0.61 36.01
C GLY A 116 -13.79 -1.57 36.91
N ILE A 117 -12.85 -2.32 36.32
CA ILE A 117 -11.96 -3.23 37.07
C ILE A 117 -11.13 -2.45 38.09
N THR A 118 -10.60 -1.30 37.71
CA THR A 118 -9.82 -0.42 38.60
C THR A 118 -10.63 0.02 39.81
N PHE A 119 -11.88 0.44 39.60
CA PHE A 119 -12.78 0.80 40.69
C PHE A 119 -13.06 -0.38 41.63
N ILE A 120 -13.32 -1.58 41.08
CA ILE A 120 -13.56 -2.79 41.87
C ILE A 120 -12.35 -3.10 42.77
N ILE A 121 -11.13 -3.05 42.21
CA ILE A 121 -9.89 -3.30 42.96
C ILE A 121 -9.70 -2.28 44.09
N ILE A 122 -9.88 -0.98 43.80
CA ILE A 122 -9.73 0.09 44.80
C ILE A 122 -10.72 -0.10 45.95
N ILE A 123 -12.00 -0.35 45.62
CA ILE A 123 -13.05 -0.57 46.62
C ILE A 123 -12.73 -1.81 47.46
N PHE A 124 -12.32 -2.91 46.83
CA PHE A 124 -11.99 -4.14 47.53
C PHE A 124 -10.82 -3.96 48.51
N LEU A 125 -9.73 -3.33 48.07
CA LEU A 125 -8.56 -3.06 48.92
C LEU A 125 -8.91 -2.12 50.08
N LYS A 126 -9.69 -1.07 49.83
CA LYS A 126 -10.11 -0.11 50.86
C LYS A 126 -11.03 -0.78 51.88
N ARG A 127 -11.97 -1.63 51.42
CA ARG A 127 -12.89 -2.39 52.29
C ARG A 127 -12.16 -3.43 53.13
N ARG A 128 -11.15 -4.11 52.56
CA ARG A 128 -10.30 -5.05 53.29
C ARG A 128 -9.53 -4.36 54.41
N LYS A 129 -8.89 -3.22 54.13
CA LYS A 129 -8.17 -2.42 55.14
C LYS A 129 -9.09 -1.93 56.27
N ALA A 130 -10.32 -1.54 55.95
CA ALA A 130 -11.29 -1.12 56.97
C ALA A 130 -11.71 -2.29 57.89
N ARG A 131 -11.88 -3.50 57.34
CA ARG A 131 -12.24 -4.68 58.15
C ARG A 131 -11.11 -5.12 59.08
N THR A 132 -9.86 -5.08 58.64
CA THR A 132 -8.70 -5.42 59.49
C THR A 132 -8.51 -4.45 60.66
N ARG A 133 -8.98 -3.20 60.57
CA ARG A 133 -8.92 -2.22 61.65
C ARG A 133 -10.00 -2.36 62.72
N ILE A 134 -11.06 -3.15 62.47
CA ILE A 134 -12.15 -3.37 63.44
C ILE A 134 -11.88 -4.59 64.32
N THR A 135 -10.98 -5.48 63.89
CA THR A 135 -10.58 -6.70 64.62
C THR A 135 -9.23 -6.59 65.36
N ALA A 136 -8.62 -5.40 65.39
CA ALA A 136 -7.41 -5.08 66.15
C ALA A 136 -7.75 -4.03 67.21
#